data_AF-A0AAN8F757-F1
#
_entry.id   AF-A0AAN8F757-F1
#
_cell.length_a   1.000
_cell.length_b   1.000
_cell.length_c   1.000
_cell.angle_alpha   90.00
_cell.angle_beta   90.00
_cell.angle_gamma   90.00
#
_symmetry.space_group_name_H-M   'P 1'
#
loop_
_entity.id
_entity.type
_entity.pdbx_description
1 polymer ?
#
loop_
_entity_poly.entity_id
_entity_poly.type
_entity_poly.pdbx_seq_one_letter_code
_entity_poly.pdbx_strand_id
1 'polypeptide(L)'
;MPFNQVPVLEVDGELLPQSFAIVRYLARLFGYAGKNAWEEAVVDMIGDQFKDYLIEVSPVIRVVLGYDKGDVVKAHSEKIRSIPELKKWIETRPDTPF
;
A
#
# COMPACT_ATOMS: atom_id res chain seq x y z
N MET A 1 4.17 24.76 0.23
CA MET A 1 3.87 23.32 0.06
C MET A 1 2.39 23.14 -0.25
N PRO A 2 2.03 22.56 -1.41
CA PRO A 2 0.65 22.19 -1.72
C PRO A 2 0.06 21.26 -0.64
N PHE A 3 -1.20 21.49 -0.26
CA PHE A 3 -1.97 20.69 0.72
C PHE A 3 -1.37 20.50 2.12
N ASN A 4 -0.23 21.13 2.43
CA ASN A 4 0.47 21.01 3.72
C ASN A 4 0.73 19.55 4.16
N GLN A 5 0.99 18.68 3.19
CA GLN A 5 1.24 17.25 3.39
C GLN A 5 2.49 16.84 2.62
N VAL A 6 3.11 15.76 3.06
CA VAL A 6 4.21 15.06 2.37
C VAL A 6 3.72 13.67 1.94
N PRO A 7 4.28 13.08 0.86
CA PRO A 7 5.37 13.59 0.02
C PRO A 7 4.93 14.61 -1.06
N VAL A 8 5.91 15.38 -1.55
CA VAL A 8 5.81 16.30 -2.69
C VAL A 8 7.05 16.09 -3.58
N LEU A 9 6.85 15.90 -4.88
CA LEU A 9 7.91 15.89 -5.89
C LEU A 9 8.03 17.30 -6.50
N GLU A 10 9.25 17.76 -6.75
CA GLU A 10 9.52 18.99 -7.52
C GLU A 10 10.16 18.62 -8.85
N VAL A 11 9.62 19.15 -9.96
CA VAL A 11 10.15 18.96 -11.32
C VAL A 11 10.24 20.34 -11.98
N ASP A 12 11.46 20.81 -12.26
CA ASP A 12 11.72 22.11 -12.88
C ASP A 12 11.03 23.29 -12.18
N GLY A 13 10.95 23.25 -10.84
CA GLY A 13 10.28 24.25 -10.01
C GLY A 13 8.76 24.07 -9.85
N GLU A 14 8.15 23.13 -10.57
CA GLU A 14 6.73 22.76 -10.41
C GLU A 14 6.55 21.69 -9.32
N LEU A 15 5.56 21.87 -8.44
CA LEU A 15 5.32 20.97 -7.30
C LEU A 15 4.17 20.00 -7.57
N LEU A 16 4.46 18.70 -7.53
CA LEU A 16 3.50 17.60 -7.64
C LEU A 16 3.31 16.92 -6.26
N PRO A 17 2.23 17.21 -5.53
CA PRO A 17 1.87 16.50 -4.30
C PRO A 17 1.18 15.15 -4.59
N GLN A 18 0.92 14.36 -3.54
CA GLN A 18 0.27 13.04 -3.52
C GLN A 18 1.16 11.88 -3.98
N SER A 19 1.47 10.97 -3.06
CA SER A 19 2.37 9.83 -3.28
C SER A 19 2.04 9.00 -4.53
N PHE A 20 0.77 8.63 -4.75
CA PHE A 20 0.38 7.84 -5.91
C PHE A 20 0.41 8.62 -7.23
N ALA A 21 0.19 9.93 -7.21
CA ALA A 21 0.34 10.76 -8.40
C ALA A 21 1.82 10.87 -8.79
N ILE A 22 2.69 11.08 -7.81
CA ILE A 22 4.16 11.09 -7.96
C ILE A 22 4.65 9.76 -8.54
N VAL A 23 4.25 8.63 -7.94
CA VAL A 23 4.68 7.29 -8.40
C VAL A 23 4.23 7.03 -9.84
N ARG A 24 2.97 7.33 -10.20
CA ARG A 24 2.49 7.15 -11.58
C ARG A 24 3.21 8.05 -12.57
N TYR A 25 3.49 9.30 -12.20
CA TYR A 25 4.25 10.23 -13.04
C TYR A 25 5.65 9.68 -13.34
N LEU A 26 6.40 9.29 -12.31
CA LEU A 26 7.75 8.74 -12.48
C LEU A 26 7.73 7.39 -13.22
N ALA A 27 6.75 6.53 -12.92
CA ALA A 27 6.61 5.24 -13.60
C ALA A 27 6.38 5.41 -15.11
N ARG A 28 5.60 6.41 -15.53
CA ARG A 28 5.41 6.72 -16.97
C ARG A 28 6.70 7.24 -17.61
N LEU A 29 7.41 8.15 -16.95
CA LEU A 29 8.67 8.70 -17.46
C LEU A 29 9.74 7.61 -17.68
N PHE A 30 9.80 6.62 -16.81
CA PHE A 30 10.84 5.59 -16.83
C PHE A 30 10.38 4.23 -17.39
N GLY A 31 9.16 4.13 -17.93
CA GLY A 31 8.66 2.92 -18.59
C GLY A 31 8.25 1.79 -17.64
N TYR A 32 7.87 2.11 -16.40
CA TYR A 32 7.40 1.16 -15.38
C TYR A 32 5.88 1.18 -15.15
N ALA A 33 5.13 2.01 -15.88
CA ALA A 33 3.67 2.13 -15.71
C ALA A 33 2.86 1.03 -16.40
N GLY A 34 3.45 0.28 -17.33
CA GLY A 34 2.75 -0.65 -18.23
C GLY A 34 3.15 -0.40 -19.69
N LYS A 35 2.95 -1.38 -20.57
CA LYS A 35 3.39 -1.26 -21.98
C LYS A 35 2.36 -0.61 -22.90
N ASN A 36 1.12 -0.49 -22.43
CA ASN A 36 0.00 0.10 -23.16
C ASN A 36 -1.04 0.61 -22.17
N ALA A 37 -2.03 1.37 -22.68
CA ALA A 37 -3.06 2.00 -21.86
C ALA A 37 -3.87 1.02 -20.99
N TRP A 38 -4.08 -0.21 -21.46
CA TRP A 38 -4.79 -1.22 -20.68
C TRP A 38 -3.92 -1.76 -19.54
N GLU A 39 -2.64 -2.05 -19.81
CA GLU A 39 -1.68 -2.46 -18.77
C GLU A 39 -1.50 -1.36 -17.72
N GLU A 40 -1.43 -0.09 -18.11
CA GLU A 40 -1.41 1.04 -17.17
C GLU A 40 -2.67 1.06 -16.28
N ALA A 41 -3.85 0.85 -16.86
CA ALA A 41 -5.09 0.79 -16.09
C ALA A 41 -5.11 -0.38 -15.09
N VAL A 42 -4.54 -1.55 -15.46
CA VAL A 42 -4.41 -2.70 -14.56
C VAL A 42 -3.43 -2.40 -13.43
N VAL A 43 -2.30 -1.75 -13.71
CA VAL A 43 -1.33 -1.31 -12.68
C VAL A 43 -2.00 -0.33 -11.72
N ASP A 44 -2.72 0.67 -12.24
CA ASP A 44 -3.44 1.66 -11.44
C ASP A 44 -4.51 0.99 -10.56
N MET A 45 -5.29 0.06 -11.12
CA MET A 45 -6.29 -0.72 -10.37
C MET A 45 -5.68 -1.49 -9.19
N ILE A 46 -4.54 -2.15 -9.39
CA ILE A 46 -3.83 -2.87 -8.31
C ILE A 46 -3.30 -1.88 -7.27
N GLY A 47 -2.75 -0.75 -7.72
CA GLY A 47 -2.28 0.33 -6.85
C GLY A 47 -3.39 0.89 -5.96
N ASP A 48 -4.57 1.13 -6.53
CA ASP A 48 -5.74 1.63 -5.79
C ASP A 48 -6.27 0.57 -4.82
N GLN A 49 -6.34 -0.70 -5.21
CA GLN A 49 -6.70 -1.79 -4.30
C GLN A 49 -5.74 -1.89 -3.11
N PHE A 50 -4.45 -1.69 -3.35
CA PHE A 50 -3.44 -1.65 -2.28
C PHE A 50 -3.65 -0.44 -1.35
N LYS A 51 -4.01 0.72 -1.90
CA LYS A 51 -4.33 1.92 -1.11
C LYS A 51 -5.54 1.70 -0.22
N ASP A 52 -6.62 1.10 -0.74
CA ASP A 52 -7.82 0.79 0.04
C ASP A 52 -7.49 -0.18 1.19
N TYR A 53 -6.67 -1.20 0.89
CA TYR A 53 -6.15 -2.11 1.92
C TYR A 53 -5.38 -1.36 3.02
N LEU A 54 -4.44 -0.46 2.65
CA LEU A 54 -3.67 0.31 3.63
C LEU A 54 -4.56 1.19 4.52
N ILE A 55 -5.65 1.75 3.96
CA ILE A 55 -6.63 2.51 4.72
C ILE A 55 -7.35 1.60 5.72
N GLU A 56 -7.81 0.42 5.28
CA GLU A 56 -8.47 -0.56 6.14
C GLU A 56 -7.58 -1.01 7.30
N VAL A 57 -6.31 -1.28 7.04
CA VAL A 57 -5.36 -1.73 8.08
C VAL A 57 -4.65 -0.60 8.82
N SER A 58 -4.94 0.67 8.50
CA SER A 58 -4.31 1.85 9.10
C SER A 58 -4.28 1.82 10.65
N PRO A 59 -5.36 1.43 11.36
CA PRO A 59 -5.32 1.33 12.82
C PRO A 59 -4.27 0.33 13.33
N VAL A 60 -4.11 -0.80 12.64
CA VAL A 60 -3.10 -1.83 12.97
C VAL A 60 -1.71 -1.30 12.72
N ILE A 61 -1.47 -0.69 11.55
CA ILE A 61 -0.18 -0.10 11.17
C ILE A 61 0.23 0.97 12.18
N ARG A 62 -0.68 1.87 12.57
CA ARG A 62 -0.39 2.95 13.51
C ARG A 62 0.01 2.43 14.90
N VAL A 63 -0.62 1.35 15.38
CA VAL A 63 -0.22 0.71 16.64
C VAL A 63 1.12 -0.01 16.52
N VAL A 64 1.36 -0.76 15.43
CA VAL A 64 2.63 -1.46 15.20
C VAL A 64 3.81 -0.48 15.09
N LEU A 65 3.60 0.67 14.45
CA LEU A 65 4.61 1.73 14.35
C LEU A 65 4.73 2.61 15.59
N GLY A 66 3.95 2.35 16.64
CA GLY A 66 4.02 3.07 17.92
C GLY A 66 3.38 4.47 17.91
N TYR A 67 2.63 4.82 16.88
CA TYR A 67 1.88 6.10 16.83
C TYR A 67 0.66 6.08 17.76
N ASP A 68 0.01 4.93 17.89
CA ASP A 68 -1.17 4.72 18.73
C ASP A 68 -0.96 3.56 19.70
N LYS A 69 -1.82 3.47 20.73
CA LYS A 69 -1.88 2.34 21.67
C LYS A 69 -3.23 1.63 21.51
N GLY A 70 -3.24 0.30 21.61
CA GLY A 70 -4.49 -0.49 21.61
C GLY A 70 -4.28 -1.96 21.26
N ASP A 71 -5.32 -2.77 21.45
CA ASP A 71 -5.30 -4.22 21.19
C ASP A 71 -5.79 -4.60 19.77
N VAL A 72 -5.82 -3.62 18.86
CA VAL A 72 -6.29 -3.80 17.47
C VAL A 72 -5.43 -4.79 16.69
N VAL A 73 -4.15 -4.93 17.05
CA VAL A 73 -3.24 -5.88 16.43
C VAL A 73 -3.68 -7.32 16.72
N LYS A 74 -4.05 -7.60 17.98
CA LYS A 74 -4.52 -8.93 18.38
C LYS A 74 -5.86 -9.26 17.74
N ALA A 75 -6.83 -8.34 17.83
CA ALA A 75 -8.15 -8.52 17.23
C ALA A 75 -8.08 -8.74 15.71
N HIS A 76 -7.26 -7.95 15.01
CA HIS A 76 -7.02 -8.13 13.58
C HIS A 76 -6.34 -9.47 13.28
N SER A 77 -5.33 -9.85 14.08
CA SER A 77 -4.62 -11.11 13.91
C SER A 77 -5.52 -12.33 14.12
N GLU A 78 -6.43 -12.30 15.10
CA GLU A 78 -7.41 -13.35 15.35
C GLU A 78 -8.42 -13.45 14.19
N LYS A 79 -8.93 -12.31 13.71
CA LYS A 79 -9.80 -12.25 12.53
C LYS A 79 -9.13 -12.90 11.32
N ILE A 80 -7.89 -12.54 10.98
CA ILE A 80 -7.16 -13.10 9.84
C ILE A 80 -6.94 -14.61 9.99
N ARG A 81 -6.58 -15.09 11.18
CA ARG A 81 -6.38 -16.53 11.44
C ARG A 81 -7.67 -17.35 11.48
N SER A 82 -8.83 -16.70 11.59
CA SER A 82 -10.13 -17.38 11.52
C SER A 82 -10.59 -17.67 10.08
N ILE A 83 -9.99 -17.03 9.06
CA ILE A 83 -10.33 -17.25 7.65
C ILE A 83 -9.85 -18.64 7.23
N PRO A 84 -10.74 -19.55 6.79
CA PRO A 84 -10.39 -20.96 6.55
C PRO A 84 -9.22 -21.16 5.57
N GLU A 85 -9.22 -20.40 4.47
CA GLU A 85 -8.23 -20.48 3.42
C GLU A 85 -6.86 -19.99 3.91
N LEU A 86 -6.84 -18.90 4.68
CA LEU A 86 -5.61 -18.36 5.25
C LEU A 86 -5.08 -19.25 6.36
N LYS A 87 -5.95 -19.79 7.20
CA LYS A 87 -5.58 -20.77 8.23
C LYS A 87 -4.90 -21.97 7.60
N LYS A 88 -5.53 -22.56 6.58
CA LYS A 88 -4.97 -23.69 5.82
C LYS A 88 -3.61 -23.32 5.22
N TRP A 89 -3.49 -22.16 4.60
CA TRP A 89 -2.21 -21.72 4.01
C TRP A 89 -1.12 -21.54 5.08
N ILE A 90 -1.43 -20.91 6.23
CA ILE A 90 -0.47 -20.70 7.32
C ILE A 90 0.07 -22.03 7.86
N GLU A 91 -0.79 -23.05 7.95
CA GLU A 91 -0.40 -24.40 8.39
C GLU A 91 0.50 -25.13 7.37
N THR A 92 0.31 -24.86 6.08
CA THR A 92 1.04 -25.56 4.99
C THR A 92 2.17 -24.74 4.37
N ARG A 93 2.39 -23.49 4.80
CA ARG A 93 3.34 -22.60 4.15
C ARG A 93 4.76 -23.17 4.25
N PRO A 94 5.59 -23.03 3.19
CA PRO A 94 6.99 -23.44 3.24
C PRO A 94 7.72 -22.69 4.36
N ASP A 95 8.65 -23.36 5.03
CA ASP A 95 9.61 -22.69 5.90
C ASP A 95 10.63 -21.99 5.02
N THR A 96 10.59 -20.66 5.01
CA THR A 96 11.44 -19.83 4.16
C THR A 96 12.46 -19.11 5.02
N PRO A 97 13.77 -19.19 4.71
CA PRO A 97 14.80 -18.47 5.43
C PRO A 97 14.76 -17.00 5.02
N PHE A 98 14.02 -16.18 5.77
CA PHE A 98 14.10 -14.72 5.73
C PHE A 98 14.45 -14.23 7.13
#